data_AF-A0A1W1W143-F1
#
_entry.id   AF-A0A1W1W143-F1
#
_cell.length_a   1.000
_cell.length_b   1.000
_cell.length_c   1.000
_cell.angle_alpha   90.00
_cell.angle_beta   90.00
_cell.angle_gamma   90.00
#
_symmetry.space_group_name_H-M   'P 1'
#
loop_
_entity.id
_entity.type
_entity.pdbx_description
1 polymer ?
#
loop_
_entity_poly.entity_id
_entity_poly.type
_entity_poly.pdbx_seq_one_letter_code
_entity_poly.pdbx_strand_id
1 'polypeptide(L)'
;MTNIRFDRIEDYRDVATLNGYQQVKNKGGDLKAFLITAKRTARDNCRTPFQWDATTNAGFTTGTSWLKINPNYQQVNAAAQEKDPNSVLNYFRRATAVRRQHKALIYGQYELLDEANPHIYAYTAPWIRKKCWWCLTSPRRSAAGRFPTT
;
A
#
# COMPACT_ATOMS: atom_id res chain seq x y z
N MET A 1 -6.13 -0.96 -2.16
CA MET A 1 -6.14 -1.24 -3.61
C MET A 1 -4.89 -2.02 -3.96
N THR A 2 -4.96 -2.91 -4.94
CA THR A 2 -3.82 -3.66 -5.46
C THR A 2 -3.40 -3.10 -6.83
N ASN A 3 -2.23 -3.50 -7.32
CA ASN A 3 -1.83 -3.19 -8.70
C ASN A 3 -2.89 -3.67 -9.70
N ILE A 4 -3.22 -2.83 -10.69
CA ILE A 4 -4.22 -3.11 -11.72
C ILE A 4 -3.72 -4.05 -12.82
N ARG A 5 -2.40 -4.09 -13.04
CA ARG A 5 -1.72 -5.06 -13.91
C ARG A 5 -2.24 -5.10 -15.35
N PHE A 6 -2.33 -3.95 -16.03
CA PHE A 6 -2.76 -3.88 -17.43
C PHE A 6 -2.00 -4.82 -18.37
N ASP A 7 -2.73 -5.50 -19.25
CA ASP A 7 -2.18 -6.42 -20.25
C ASP A 7 -1.67 -5.72 -21.51
N ARG A 8 -2.17 -4.51 -21.77
CA ARG A 8 -1.91 -3.76 -23.00
C ARG A 8 -1.17 -2.47 -22.68
N ILE A 9 -0.19 -2.10 -23.51
CA ILE A 9 0.54 -0.85 -23.33
C ILE A 9 -0.38 0.36 -23.49
N GLU A 10 -1.41 0.26 -24.34
CA GLU A 10 -2.37 1.35 -24.60
C GLU A 10 -3.23 1.72 -23.39
N ASP A 11 -3.28 0.86 -22.38
CA ASP A 11 -4.01 1.12 -21.13
C ASP A 11 -3.19 1.96 -20.15
N TYR A 12 -1.88 2.06 -20.35
CA TYR A 12 -1.01 2.94 -19.57
C TYR A 12 -1.12 4.38 -20.08
N ARG A 13 -0.87 5.32 -19.17
CA ARG A 13 -0.82 6.78 -19.42
C ARG A 13 0.49 7.40 -18.96
N ASP A 14 1.29 6.67 -18.19
CA ASP A 14 2.59 7.13 -17.73
C ASP A 14 3.58 7.27 -18.88
N VAL A 15 4.02 8.52 -19.13
CA VAL A 15 4.96 8.86 -20.20
C VAL A 15 6.25 8.04 -20.12
N ALA A 16 6.80 7.82 -18.92
CA ALA A 16 8.02 7.02 -18.76
C ALA A 16 7.81 5.55 -19.15
N THR A 17 6.68 4.96 -18.76
CA THR A 17 6.30 3.59 -19.16
C THR A 17 6.10 3.47 -20.67
N LEU A 18 5.42 4.44 -21.30
CA LEU A 18 5.20 4.49 -22.74
C LEU A 18 6.52 4.65 -23.51
N ASN A 19 7.37 5.59 -23.09
CA ASN A 19 8.68 5.82 -23.71
C ASN A 19 9.59 4.60 -23.55
N GLY A 20 9.60 3.98 -22.37
CA GLY A 20 10.35 2.75 -22.11
C GLY A 20 9.92 1.61 -23.02
N TYR A 21 8.60 1.44 -23.23
CA TYR A 21 8.07 0.46 -24.16
C TYR A 21 8.54 0.71 -25.59
N GLN A 22 8.49 1.97 -26.07
CA GLN A 22 8.96 2.32 -27.41
C GLN A 22 10.47 2.09 -27.58
N GLN A 23 11.27 2.37 -26.55
CA GLN A 23 12.71 2.09 -26.59
C GLN A 23 13.00 0.59 -26.72
N VAL A 24 12.30 -0.25 -25.96
CA VAL A 24 12.45 -1.71 -26.07
C VAL A 24 11.99 -2.19 -27.45
N LYS A 25 10.88 -1.65 -27.97
CA LYS A 25 10.36 -1.96 -29.30
C LYS A 25 11.36 -1.64 -30.40
N ASN A 26 11.93 -0.44 -30.39
CA ASN A 26 12.88 0.02 -31.40
C ASN A 26 14.19 -0.77 -31.37
N LYS A 27 14.56 -1.32 -30.22
CA LYS A 27 15.72 -2.19 -30.05
C LYS A 27 15.43 -3.67 -30.38
N GLY A 28 14.20 -4.02 -30.78
CA GLY A 28 13.80 -5.41 -31.03
C GLY A 28 13.79 -6.28 -29.76
N GLY A 29 13.64 -5.67 -28.58
CA GLY A 29 13.65 -6.37 -27.29
C GLY A 29 12.32 -7.05 -26.95
N ASP A 30 12.29 -7.73 -25.80
CA ASP A 30 11.12 -8.46 -25.35
C ASP A 30 10.05 -7.54 -24.72
N LEU A 31 9.02 -7.22 -25.51
CA LEU A 31 7.89 -6.41 -25.11
C LEU A 31 7.00 -7.10 -24.06
N LYS A 32 6.93 -8.44 -24.05
CA LYS A 32 6.16 -9.18 -23.05
C LYS A 32 6.84 -9.10 -21.70
N ALA A 33 8.17 -9.30 -21.64
CA ALA A 33 8.95 -9.14 -20.41
C ALA A 33 8.85 -7.71 -19.87
N PHE A 34 8.87 -6.71 -20.75
CA PHE A 34 8.63 -5.31 -20.34
C PHE A 34 7.25 -5.13 -19.70
N LEU A 35 6.18 -5.64 -20.33
CA LEU A 35 4.83 -5.53 -19.78
C LEU A 35 4.66 -6.27 -18.45
N ILE A 36 5.26 -7.46 -18.29
CA ILE A 36 5.27 -8.20 -17.02
C ILE A 36 5.92 -7.35 -15.91
N THR A 37 7.01 -6.65 -16.24
CA THR A 37 7.68 -5.74 -15.32
C THR A 37 6.80 -4.54 -14.99
N ALA A 38 6.21 -3.89 -16.01
CA ALA A 38 5.32 -2.75 -15.85
C ALA A 38 4.11 -3.06 -14.95
N LYS A 39 3.52 -4.25 -15.04
CA LYS A 39 2.45 -4.70 -14.14
C LYS A 39 2.82 -4.63 -12.65
N ARG A 40 4.12 -4.71 -12.32
CA ARG A 40 4.64 -4.65 -10.95
C ARG A 40 5.12 -3.27 -10.55
N THR A 41 5.72 -2.52 -11.47
CA THR A 41 6.51 -1.32 -11.14
C THR A 41 5.96 -0.03 -11.72
N ALA A 42 5.05 -0.08 -12.70
CA ALA A 42 4.54 1.12 -13.35
C ALA A 42 3.79 2.00 -12.34
N ARG A 43 4.01 3.31 -12.44
CA ARG A 43 3.40 4.31 -11.55
C ARG A 43 1.89 4.41 -11.72
N ASP A 44 1.35 4.02 -12.88
CA ASP A 44 -0.10 4.01 -13.10
C ASP A 44 -0.83 3.02 -12.19
N ASN A 45 -0.14 2.03 -11.60
CA ASN A 45 -0.73 1.14 -10.59
C ASN A 45 -1.30 1.89 -9.38
N CYS A 46 -0.74 3.05 -9.02
CA CYS A 46 -1.20 3.90 -7.92
C CYS A 46 -1.97 5.15 -8.40
N ARG A 47 -2.27 5.25 -9.70
CA ARG A 47 -3.06 6.35 -10.28
C ARG A 47 -4.44 5.92 -10.75
N THR A 48 -4.78 4.63 -10.65
CA THR A 48 -6.14 4.18 -10.98
C THR A 48 -7.13 4.94 -10.11
N PRO A 49 -8.29 5.32 -10.65
CA PRO A 49 -9.22 6.14 -9.91
C PRO A 49 -9.65 5.51 -8.59
N PHE A 50 -9.95 6.38 -7.63
CA PHE A 50 -10.30 5.95 -6.28
C PHE A 50 -11.63 5.17 -6.28
N GLN A 51 -11.69 4.13 -5.46
CA GLN A 51 -12.82 3.19 -5.43
C GLN A 51 -13.75 3.55 -4.26
N TRP A 52 -14.72 4.43 -4.53
CA TRP A 52 -15.68 4.90 -3.53
C TRP A 52 -16.67 3.81 -3.12
N ASP A 53 -17.26 3.14 -4.10
CA ASP A 53 -18.27 2.11 -3.88
C ASP A 53 -18.23 1.02 -4.98
N ALA A 54 -19.26 0.16 -5.00
CA ALA A 54 -19.41 -0.93 -5.96
C ALA A 54 -20.26 -0.55 -7.20
N THR A 55 -20.61 0.72 -7.38
CA THR A 55 -21.37 1.19 -8.54
C THR A 55 -20.46 1.38 -9.77
N THR A 56 -21.04 1.71 -10.91
CA THR A 56 -20.30 1.97 -12.16
C THR A 56 -19.13 2.93 -11.92
N ASN A 57 -17.97 2.59 -12.48
CA ASN A 57 -16.71 3.28 -12.28
C ASN A 57 -16.28 3.45 -10.80
N ALA A 58 -16.73 2.55 -9.91
CA ALA A 58 -16.50 2.61 -8.47
C ALA A 58 -16.97 3.91 -7.82
N GLY A 59 -18.00 4.56 -8.37
CA GLY A 59 -18.49 5.86 -7.90
C GLY A 59 -17.56 7.04 -8.20
N PHE A 60 -16.49 6.84 -8.98
CA PHE A 60 -15.51 7.90 -9.28
C PHE A 60 -16.02 8.93 -10.28
N THR A 61 -16.76 8.49 -11.30
CA THR A 61 -17.32 9.36 -12.34
C THR A 61 -18.51 8.69 -13.03
N THR A 62 -19.46 9.50 -13.50
CA THR A 62 -20.57 9.05 -14.36
C THR A 62 -20.17 8.95 -15.83
N GLY A 63 -19.05 9.56 -16.22
CA GLY A 63 -18.55 9.56 -17.60
C GLY A 63 -17.42 8.55 -17.84
N THR A 64 -16.58 8.84 -18.84
CA THR A 64 -15.41 8.02 -19.15
C THR A 64 -14.22 8.43 -18.28
N SER A 65 -13.69 7.49 -17.51
CA SER A 65 -12.47 7.74 -16.73
C SER A 65 -11.24 7.86 -17.64
N TRP A 66 -10.33 8.76 -17.29
CA TRP A 66 -9.05 8.97 -17.99
C TRP A 66 -8.10 7.76 -17.93
N LEU A 67 -8.27 6.94 -16.88
CA LEU A 67 -7.58 5.66 -16.68
C LEU A 67 -8.60 4.59 -16.25
N LYS A 68 -8.37 3.34 -16.66
CA LYS A 68 -9.24 2.22 -16.29
C LYS A 68 -9.33 2.06 -14.77
N ILE A 69 -10.53 1.71 -14.31
CA ILE A 69 -10.82 1.37 -12.91
C ILE A 69 -10.30 -0.03 -12.63
N ASN A 70 -9.72 -0.25 -11.45
CA ASN A 70 -9.26 -1.59 -11.09
C ASN A 70 -10.50 -2.48 -10.85
N PRO A 71 -10.61 -3.64 -11.53
CA PRO A 71 -11.79 -4.51 -11.45
C PRO A 71 -12.16 -4.97 -10.03
N ASN A 72 -11.20 -4.94 -9.09
CA ASN A 72 -11.45 -5.33 -7.70
C ASN A 72 -12.34 -4.33 -6.92
N TYR A 73 -12.77 -3.20 -7.51
CA TYR A 73 -13.59 -2.20 -6.83
C TYR A 73 -14.90 -2.75 -6.25
N GLN A 74 -15.45 -3.82 -6.83
CA GLN A 74 -16.62 -4.50 -6.29
C GLN A 74 -16.40 -5.07 -4.89
N GLN A 75 -15.15 -5.44 -4.56
CA GLN A 75 -14.77 -6.01 -3.26
C GLN A 75 -14.00 -5.01 -2.39
N VAL A 76 -13.15 -4.19 -3.00
CA VAL A 76 -12.26 -3.25 -2.30
C VAL A 76 -12.72 -1.83 -2.57
N ASN A 77 -13.67 -1.31 -1.79
CA ASN A 77 -14.12 0.08 -1.91
C ASN A 77 -14.34 0.71 -0.54
N ALA A 78 -14.41 2.05 -0.51
CA ALA A 78 -14.60 2.78 0.74
C ALA A 78 -15.92 2.42 1.42
N ALA A 79 -17.04 2.39 0.70
CA ALA A 79 -18.36 2.08 1.25
C ALA A 79 -18.43 0.71 1.95
N ALA A 80 -17.77 -0.31 1.39
CA ALA A 80 -17.65 -1.63 2.02
C ALA A 80 -16.75 -1.58 3.25
N GLN A 81 -15.60 -0.92 3.16
CA GLN A 81 -14.65 -0.81 4.28
C GLN A 81 -15.19 0.03 5.44
N GLU A 82 -16.06 0.99 5.19
CA GLU A 82 -16.72 1.77 6.24
C GLU A 82 -17.56 0.89 7.17
N LYS A 83 -18.27 -0.09 6.60
CA LYS A 83 -19.16 -1.00 7.32
C LYS A 83 -18.42 -2.10 8.06
N ASP A 84 -17.21 -2.44 7.63
CA ASP A 84 -16.40 -3.49 8.24
C ASP A 84 -15.47 -2.91 9.33
N PRO A 85 -15.70 -3.20 10.63
CA PRO A 85 -14.85 -2.72 11.72
C PRO A 85 -13.42 -3.28 11.66
N ASN A 86 -13.18 -4.36 10.93
CA ASN A 86 -11.87 -4.98 10.74
C ASN A 86 -11.20 -4.58 9.41
N SER A 87 -11.78 -3.64 8.68
CA SER A 87 -11.24 -3.16 7.41
C SER A 87 -9.91 -2.43 7.57
N VAL A 88 -9.17 -2.34 6.45
CA VAL A 88 -7.94 -1.55 6.37
C VAL A 88 -8.21 -0.07 6.70
N LEU A 89 -9.29 0.50 6.18
CA LEU A 89 -9.71 1.87 6.50
C LEU A 89 -9.88 2.09 8.01
N ASN A 90 -10.65 1.23 8.67
CA ASN A 90 -10.91 1.35 10.10
C ASN A 90 -9.68 1.00 10.96
N TYR A 91 -8.78 0.14 10.47
CA TYR A 91 -7.45 -0.03 11.07
C TYR A 91 -6.64 1.28 11.06
N PHE A 92 -6.53 1.97 9.92
CA PHE A 92 -5.79 3.24 9.83
C PHE A 92 -6.41 4.36 10.68
N ARG A 93 -7.74 4.41 10.80
CA ARG A 93 -8.42 5.34 11.71
C ARG A 93 -8.05 5.09 13.16
N ARG A 94 -8.11 3.83 13.61
CA ARG A 94 -7.68 3.45 14.97
C ARG A 94 -6.22 3.76 15.20
N ALA A 95 -5.33 3.40 14.29
CA ALA A 95 -3.90 3.71 14.38
C ALA A 95 -3.63 5.22 14.49
N THR A 96 -4.35 6.02 13.69
CA THR A 96 -4.26 7.49 13.75
C THR A 96 -4.78 8.05 15.07
N ALA A 97 -5.89 7.51 15.59
CA ALA A 97 -6.43 7.90 16.89
C ALA A 97 -5.45 7.59 18.03
N VAL A 98 -4.86 6.39 18.04
CA VAL A 98 -3.80 5.99 18.99
C VAL A 98 -2.62 6.96 18.89
N ARG A 99 -2.12 7.25 17.67
CA ARG A 99 -1.04 8.23 17.49
C ARG A 99 -1.35 9.60 18.12
N ARG A 100 -2.57 10.10 17.96
CA ARG A 100 -3.00 11.39 18.51
C ARG A 100 -3.11 11.38 20.04
N GLN A 101 -3.53 10.26 20.63
CA GLN A 101 -3.70 10.11 22.08
C GLN A 101 -2.37 9.94 22.83
N HIS A 102 -1.30 9.50 22.15
CA HIS A 102 -0.01 9.22 22.76
C HIS A 102 1.09 10.13 22.20
N LYS A 103 1.43 11.20 22.93
CA LYS A 103 2.56 12.10 22.61
C LYS A 103 3.89 11.37 22.38
N ALA A 104 4.10 10.23 23.04
CA ALA A 104 5.24 9.37 22.82
C ALA A 104 5.36 8.89 21.36
N LEU A 105 4.25 8.66 20.66
CA LEU A 105 4.27 8.29 19.25
C LEU A 105 4.56 9.47 18.33
N ILE A 106 4.37 10.71 18.80
CA ILE A 106 4.60 11.93 18.01
C ILE A 106 6.02 12.47 18.23
N TYR A 107 6.47 12.51 19.49
CA TYR A 107 7.69 13.18 19.91
C TYR A 107 8.72 12.24 20.56
N GLY A 108 8.38 10.97 20.79
CA GLY A 108 9.30 10.01 21.39
C GLY A 108 10.47 9.68 20.47
N GLN A 109 11.62 9.41 21.06
CA GLN A 109 12.83 9.06 20.31
C GLN A 109 12.71 7.63 19.77
N TYR A 110 13.07 7.42 18.52
CA TYR A 110 13.07 6.07 17.94
C TYR A 110 14.25 5.27 18.50
N GLU A 111 13.96 4.09 19.05
CA GLU A 111 14.97 3.13 19.51
C GLU A 111 14.68 1.75 18.91
N LEU A 112 15.58 1.25 18.08
CA LEU A 112 15.43 -0.08 17.48
C LEU A 112 15.63 -1.18 18.53
N LEU A 113 14.83 -2.24 18.43
CA LEU A 113 14.90 -3.42 19.29
C LEU A 113 15.10 -4.66 18.44
N ASP A 114 15.83 -5.63 19.02
CA ASP A 114 16.03 -6.95 18.41
C ASP A 114 16.52 -6.86 16.95
N GLU A 115 17.46 -5.95 16.67
CA GLU A 115 17.94 -5.59 15.32
C GLU A 115 18.37 -6.79 14.48
N ALA A 116 18.95 -7.81 15.12
CA ALA A 116 19.41 -9.02 14.46
C ALA A 116 18.27 -9.98 14.05
N ASN A 117 17.01 -9.71 14.43
CA ASN A 117 15.89 -10.59 14.16
C ASN A 117 15.43 -10.46 12.69
N PRO A 118 15.56 -11.51 11.86
CA PRO A 118 15.20 -11.43 10.44
C PRO A 118 13.68 -11.48 10.21
N HIS A 119 12.87 -11.64 11.25
CA HIS A 119 11.42 -11.90 11.15
C HIS A 119 10.56 -10.90 11.89
N ILE A 120 11.15 -10.13 12.82
CA ILE A 120 10.44 -9.17 13.65
C ILE A 120 11.12 -7.82 13.53
N TYR A 121 10.33 -6.80 13.21
CA TYR A 121 10.77 -5.42 13.30
C TYR A 121 10.13 -4.79 14.52
N ALA A 122 10.93 -4.52 15.55
CA ALA A 122 10.47 -3.96 16.81
C ALA A 122 11.23 -2.67 17.15
N TYR A 123 10.53 -1.71 17.73
CA TYR A 123 11.14 -0.46 18.21
C TYR A 123 10.35 0.13 19.36
N THR A 124 10.98 1.03 20.10
CA THR A 124 10.33 1.86 21.11
C THR A 124 10.37 3.33 20.79
N ALA A 125 9.40 4.05 21.36
CA ALA A 125 9.34 5.50 21.35
C ALA A 125 9.22 6.04 22.78
N PRO A 126 10.28 6.03 23.60
CA PRO A 126 10.25 6.68 24.92
C PRO A 126 10.03 8.18 24.80
N TRP A 127 9.20 8.72 25.69
CA TRP A 127 8.96 10.14 25.86
C TRP A 127 8.62 10.45 27.32
N ILE A 128 9.49 11.23 27.97
CA ILE A 128 9.41 11.56 29.40
C ILE A 128 9.29 10.27 30.26
N ARG A 129 8.11 10.00 30.83
CA ARG A 129 7.80 8.83 31.68
C ARG A 129 6.92 7.79 30.97
N LYS A 130 6.72 7.88 29.65
CA LYS A 130 5.91 6.94 28.87
C LYS A 130 6.77 6.28 27.81
N LYS A 131 6.65 4.96 27.68
CA LYS A 131 7.31 4.16 26.64
C LYS A 131 6.24 3.41 25.84
N CYS A 132 6.27 3.56 24.52
CA CYS A 132 5.42 2.80 23.61
C CYS A 132 6.28 1.76 22.88
N TRP A 133 5.73 0.56 22.71
CA TRP A 133 6.36 -0.55 22.00
C TRP A 133 5.63 -0.80 20.69
N TRP A 134 6.38 -1.06 19.63
CA TRP A 134 5.84 -1.48 18.35
C TRP A 134 6.49 -2.76 17.89
N CYS A 135 5.71 -3.65 17.29
CA CYS A 135 6.18 -4.91 16.73
C CYS A 135 5.42 -5.19 15.43
N LEU A 136 6.16 -5.39 14.36
CA LEU A 136 5.63 -5.82 13.07
C LEU A 136 6.20 -7.19 12.74
N THR A 137 5.32 -8.14 12.42
CA THR A 137 5.68 -9.49 12.01
C THR A 137 5.17 -9.78 10.61
N SER A 138 5.88 -10.65 9.89
CA SER A 138 5.37 -11.16 8.63
C SER A 138 4.19 -12.12 8.90
N PRO A 139 3.03 -11.95 8.24
CA PRO A 139 1.85 -12.78 8.49
C PRO A 139 2.02 -14.26 8.11
N ARG A 140 3.14 -14.62 7.45
CA ARG A 140 3.37 -15.98 6.95
C ARG A 140 4.07 -16.92 7.94
N ARG A 141 4.55 -16.43 9.09
CA ARG A 141 5.29 -17.24 10.08
C ARG A 141 5.09 -16.72 11.49
N SER A 142 4.94 -17.62 12.46
CA SER A 142 5.09 -17.32 13.88
C SER A 142 6.56 -17.02 14.19
N ALA A 143 6.83 -15.96 14.94
CA ALA A 143 8.18 -15.56 15.35
C ALA A 143 8.19 -15.13 16.82
N ALA A 144 9.27 -15.47 17.53
CA ALA A 144 9.51 -15.00 18.89
C ALA A 144 10.43 -13.77 18.85
N GLY A 145 10.12 -12.75 19.65
CA GLY A 145 10.89 -11.51 19.75
C GLY A 145 11.34 -11.27 21.18
N ARG A 146 12.51 -10.64 21.34
CA ARG A 146 13.04 -10.27 22.66
C ARG A 146 12.67 -8.81 22.97
N PHE A 147 11.87 -8.63 24.01
CA PHE A 147 11.60 -7.31 24.57
C PHE A 147 12.49 -7.08 25.80
N PRO A 148 13.21 -5.94 25.89
CA PRO A 148 13.90 -5.57 27.12
C PRO A 148 12.90 -5.50 28.28
N THR A 149 13.23 -6.16 29.38
CA THR A 149 12.55 -5.97 30.67
C THR A 149 12.83 -4.56 31.18
N THR A 150 11.76 -3.86 31.57
CA THR A 150 11.79 -2.53 32.20
C THR A 150 12.64 -2.48 33.45
#